data_AF-A0A8T6E7Q9-F1
#
_entry.id   AF-A0A8T6E7Q9-F1
#
_cell.length_a   1.000
_cell.length_b   1.000
_cell.length_c   1.000
_cell.angle_alpha   90.00
_cell.angle_beta   90.00
_cell.angle_gamma   90.00
#
_symmetry.space_group_name_H-M   'P 1'
#
loop_
_entity.id
_entity.type
_entity.pdbx_description
1 polymer ?
#
loop_
_entity_poly.entity_id
_entity_poly.type
_entity_poly.pdbx_seq_one_letter_code
_entity_poly.pdbx_strand_id
1 'polypeptide(L)'
;MVRTHGRTGRSSSRMANAMPYNPYHPEPYLRFDIDKIFDIDGGQLLVGEEFWNFVAGADAFEELVAIFERAGSKVRPKLQELFDHR
;
A
#
# COMPACT_ATOMS: atom_id res chain seq x y z
N MET A 1 9.94 -10.75 -53.43
CA MET A 1 9.11 -11.43 -52.42
C MET A 1 9.58 -10.95 -51.04
N VAL A 2 8.69 -10.30 -50.29
CA VAL A 2 9.02 -9.40 -49.17
C VAL A 2 9.53 -10.17 -47.93
N ARG A 3 10.63 -9.70 -47.33
CA ARG A 3 11.11 -10.15 -46.02
C ARG A 3 10.14 -9.65 -44.93
N THR A 4 9.51 -10.55 -44.21
CA THR A 4 8.83 -10.20 -42.94
C THR A 4 9.82 -10.36 -41.79
N HIS A 5 10.28 -9.24 -41.24
CA HIS A 5 10.95 -9.22 -39.95
C HIS A 5 9.93 -9.56 -38.87
N GLY A 6 10.18 -10.63 -38.12
CA GLY A 6 9.37 -11.02 -36.98
C GLY A 6 9.31 -9.90 -35.95
N ARG A 7 8.08 -9.53 -35.53
CA ARG A 7 7.80 -8.56 -34.48
C ARG A 7 8.56 -8.95 -33.21
N THR A 8 9.41 -8.04 -32.76
CA THR A 8 10.01 -8.01 -31.43
C THR A 8 8.93 -8.14 -30.35
N GLY A 9 9.04 -9.14 -29.47
CA GLY A 9 8.15 -9.31 -28.32
C GLY A 9 8.20 -8.07 -27.43
N ARG A 10 7.06 -7.42 -27.23
CA ARG A 10 6.95 -6.26 -26.33
C ARG A 10 6.98 -6.77 -24.90
N SER A 11 7.96 -6.34 -24.11
CA SER A 11 7.94 -6.48 -22.65
C SER A 11 6.65 -5.90 -22.11
N SER A 12 5.84 -6.71 -21.42
CA SER A 12 4.64 -6.25 -20.71
C SER A 12 5.07 -5.75 -19.34
N SER A 13 5.23 -4.44 -19.19
CA SER A 13 5.44 -3.81 -17.89
C SER A 13 4.09 -3.66 -17.18
N ARG A 14 3.99 -4.12 -15.93
CA ARG A 14 2.82 -3.92 -15.06
C ARG A 14 3.06 -2.72 -14.13
N MET A 15 2.01 -1.96 -13.89
CA MET A 15 2.01 -0.78 -13.03
C MET A 15 0.87 -0.92 -12.02
N ALA A 16 1.15 -0.59 -10.76
CA ALA A 16 0.17 -0.58 -9.67
C ALA A 16 0.23 0.77 -8.94
N ASN A 17 -0.92 1.24 -8.47
CA ASN A 17 -1.02 2.34 -7.53
C ASN A 17 -0.85 1.80 -6.12
N ALA A 18 -0.25 2.57 -5.22
CA ALA A 18 0.03 2.10 -3.87
C ALA A 18 -0.42 3.10 -2.82
N MET A 19 -1.03 2.58 -1.76
CA MET A 19 -1.32 3.31 -0.53
C MET A 19 -0.56 2.65 0.62
N PRO A 20 0.35 3.35 1.31
CA PRO A 20 1.19 2.74 2.35
C PRO A 20 0.42 2.34 3.61
N TYR A 21 -0.84 2.77 3.74
CA TYR A 21 -1.72 2.47 4.87
C TYR A 21 -3.18 2.38 4.43
N ASN A 22 -3.93 1.51 5.10
CA ASN A 22 -5.38 1.38 4.96
C ASN A 22 -6.10 2.25 6.02
N PRO A 23 -6.81 3.32 5.62
CA PRO A 23 -7.54 4.17 6.57
C PRO A 23 -8.65 3.46 7.35
N TYR A 24 -9.10 2.29 6.88
CA TYR A 24 -10.14 1.47 7.51
C TYR A 24 -9.57 0.34 8.37
N HIS A 25 -8.24 0.22 8.48
CA HIS A 25 -7.59 -0.85 9.26
C HIS A 25 -8.16 -0.95 10.69
N PRO A 26 -8.44 -2.17 11.21
CA PRO A 26 -8.09 -3.48 10.65
C PRO A 26 -9.04 -4.02 9.59
N GLU A 27 -10.13 -3.32 9.27
CA GLU A 27 -11.08 -3.77 8.24
C GLU A 27 -10.45 -3.67 6.84
N PRO A 28 -10.85 -4.55 5.90
CA PRO A 28 -10.39 -4.47 4.52
C PRO A 28 -10.65 -3.09 3.90
N TYR A 29 -9.77 -2.67 2.99
CA TYR A 29 -9.99 -1.43 2.26
C TYR A 29 -11.23 -1.57 1.38
N LEU A 30 -12.25 -0.74 1.63
CA LEU A 30 -13.50 -0.75 0.86
C LEU A 30 -13.92 0.67 0.49
N ARG A 31 -13.89 0.96 -0.80
CA ARG A 31 -14.32 2.25 -1.37
C ARG A 31 -15.06 1.99 -2.68
N PHE A 32 -16.39 2.11 -2.62
CA PHE A 32 -17.29 1.76 -3.73
C PHE A 32 -17.00 2.50 -5.05
N ASP A 33 -16.35 3.66 -4.97
CA ASP A 33 -15.91 4.49 -6.09
C ASP A 33 -14.63 3.95 -6.75
N ILE A 34 -13.75 3.34 -5.97
CA ILE A 34 -12.43 2.88 -6.40
C ILE A 34 -12.50 1.57 -7.19
N ASP A 35 -13.40 0.67 -6.82
CA ASP A 35 -13.64 -0.60 -7.54
C ASP A 35 -14.11 -0.38 -8.99
N LYS A 36 -14.56 0.84 -9.33
CA LYS A 36 -14.97 1.23 -10.68
C LYS A 36 -13.82 1.80 -11.51
N ILE A 37 -12.70 2.13 -10.88
CA ILE A 37 -11.55 2.83 -11.50
C ILE A 37 -10.36 1.90 -11.63
N PHE A 38 -10.14 1.03 -10.64
CA PHE A 38 -9.00 0.11 -10.61
C PHE A 38 -9.47 -1.34 -10.65
N ASP A 39 -8.73 -2.17 -11.38
CA ASP A 39 -8.80 -3.62 -11.27
C ASP A 39 -8.07 -4.05 -9.98
N ILE A 40 -8.81 -4.06 -8.87
CA ILE A 40 -8.30 -4.43 -7.55
C ILE A 40 -7.83 -5.89 -7.56
N ASP A 41 -8.64 -6.81 -8.12
CA ASP A 41 -8.30 -8.22 -8.24
C ASP A 41 -7.06 -8.45 -9.13
N GLY A 42 -6.85 -7.61 -10.14
CA GLY A 42 -5.68 -7.60 -11.01
C GLY A 42 -4.44 -6.90 -10.43
N GLY A 43 -4.49 -6.41 -9.19
CA GLY A 43 -3.37 -5.78 -8.50
C GLY A 43 -3.02 -4.38 -9.01
N GLN A 44 -3.99 -3.64 -9.56
CA GLN A 44 -3.78 -2.24 -9.97
C GLN A 44 -3.76 -1.26 -8.79
N LEU A 45 -4.15 -1.70 -7.60
CA LEU A 45 -4.05 -0.99 -6.34
C LEU A 45 -3.51 -1.95 -5.26
N LEU A 46 -2.48 -1.51 -4.53
CA LEU A 46 -1.92 -2.22 -3.38
C LEU A 46 -2.10 -1.35 -2.14
N VAL A 47 -2.71 -1.87 -1.08
CA VAL A 47 -3.00 -1.09 0.13
C VAL A 47 -2.40 -1.73 1.38
N GLY A 48 -1.69 -0.93 2.18
CA GLY A 48 -1.15 -1.37 3.46
C GLY A 48 -0.24 -2.59 3.29
N GLU A 49 -0.63 -3.71 3.90
CA GLU A 49 0.11 -4.97 3.87
C GLU A 49 0.47 -5.42 2.45
N GLU A 50 -0.44 -5.34 1.48
CA GLU A 50 -0.17 -5.77 0.10
C GLU A 50 0.96 -4.97 -0.56
N PHE A 51 1.01 -3.66 -0.29
CA PHE A 51 2.06 -2.79 -0.79
C PHE A 51 3.41 -3.13 -0.13
N TRP A 52 3.43 -3.29 1.19
CA TRP A 52 4.65 -3.60 1.93
C TRP A 52 5.17 -5.00 1.62
N ASN A 53 4.29 -5.98 1.48
CA ASN A 53 4.61 -7.33 1.02
C ASN A 53 5.24 -7.31 -0.38
N PHE A 54 4.77 -6.42 -1.27
CA PHE A 54 5.34 -6.25 -2.61
C PHE A 54 6.75 -5.64 -2.61
N VAL A 55 7.02 -4.61 -1.78
CA VAL A 55 8.31 -3.87 -1.83
C VAL A 55 9.36 -4.37 -0.84
N ALA A 56 8.94 -4.97 0.28
CA ALA A 56 9.81 -5.31 1.41
C ALA A 56 9.70 -6.78 1.84
N GLY A 57 8.71 -7.52 1.33
CA GLY A 57 8.45 -8.91 1.70
C GLY A 57 7.46 -9.04 2.85
N ALA A 58 7.14 -10.29 3.21
CA ALA A 58 6.18 -10.62 4.26
C ALA A 58 6.60 -10.02 5.62
N ASP A 59 5.60 -9.78 6.48
CA ASP A 59 5.73 -9.27 7.85
C ASP A 59 6.21 -7.81 7.99
N ALA A 60 6.63 -7.17 6.89
CA ALA A 60 7.16 -5.80 6.91
C ALA A 60 6.12 -4.77 7.39
N PHE A 61 4.84 -4.97 7.06
CA PHE A 61 3.78 -4.07 7.50
C PHE A 61 3.54 -4.18 9.01
N GLU A 62 3.49 -5.41 9.53
CA GLU A 62 3.29 -5.74 10.94
C GLU A 62 4.44 -5.19 11.78
N GLU A 63 5.68 -5.35 11.31
CA GLU A 63 6.85 -4.76 11.95
C GLU A 63 6.77 -3.22 12.01
N LEU A 64 6.35 -2.58 10.91
CA LEU A 64 6.16 -1.13 10.86
C LEU A 64 5.09 -0.66 11.85
N VAL A 65 3.96 -1.36 11.93
CA VAL A 65 2.89 -1.08 12.90
C VAL A 65 3.43 -1.20 14.33
N ALA A 66 4.13 -2.29 14.65
CA ALA A 66 4.71 -2.50 15.98
C ALA A 66 5.75 -1.42 16.35
N ILE A 67 6.58 -1.00 15.40
CA ILE A 67 7.53 0.11 15.59
C ILE A 67 6.77 1.41 15.87
N PHE A 68 5.74 1.71 15.08
CA PHE A 68 4.93 2.92 15.22
C PHE A 68 4.25 2.97 16.60
N GLU A 69 3.63 1.89 17.06
CA GLU A 69 3.01 1.80 18.39
C GLU A 69 4.03 1.99 19.51
N ARG A 70 5.20 1.35 19.40
CA ARG A 70 6.28 1.47 20.39
C ARG A 70 6.87 2.88 20.44
N ALA A 71 6.99 3.55 19.30
CA ALA A 71 7.43 4.95 19.26
C ALA A 71 6.32 5.87 19.79
N GLY A 72 5.08 5.65 19.36
CA GLY A 72 3.89 6.39 19.76
C GLY A 72 3.66 6.34 21.26
N SER A 73 3.83 5.19 21.92
CA SER A 73 3.66 5.07 23.38
C SER A 73 4.62 5.96 24.18
N LYS A 74 5.82 6.24 23.66
CA LYS A 74 6.79 7.15 24.29
C LYS A 74 6.46 8.63 24.05
N VAL A 75 5.84 8.93 22.92
CA VAL A 75 5.52 10.30 22.50
C VAL A 75 4.14 10.73 23.01
N ARG A 76 3.20 9.79 23.16
CA ARG A 76 1.81 10.04 23.55
C ARG A 76 1.67 10.82 24.87
N PRO A 77 2.41 10.53 25.95
CA PRO A 77 2.31 11.32 27.19
C PRO A 77 2.68 12.79 26.98
N LYS A 78 3.69 13.07 26.15
CA LYS A 78 4.11 14.44 25.84
C LYS A 78 3.07 15.19 25.01
N LEU A 79 2.44 14.48 24.05
CA LEU A 79 1.34 15.06 23.26
C LEU A 79 0.15 15.34 24.16
N GLN A 80 -0.20 14.41 25.06
CA GLN A 80 -1.30 14.56 26.01
C GLN A 80 -1.10 15.82 26.87
N GLU A 81 0.08 16.02 27.45
CA GLU A 81 0.43 17.23 28.22
C GLU A 81 0.28 18.52 27.39
N LEU A 82 0.68 18.49 26.12
CA LEU A 82 0.62 19.66 25.24
C LEU A 82 -0.81 20.03 24.81
N PHE A 83 -1.73 19.06 24.73
CA PHE A 83 -3.07 19.26 24.18
C PHE A 83 -4.19 19.24 25.22
N ASP A 84 -3.99 18.69 26.43
CA ASP A 84 -5.02 18.63 27.48
C ASP A 84 -5.29 19.98 28.17
N HIS A 85 -4.41 20.96 27.96
CA HIS A 85 -4.53 22.30 28.53
C HIS A 85 -4.97 23.36 27.51
N ARG A 86 -5.47 22.95 26.34
CA ARG A 86 -6.01 23.84 25.30
C ARG A 86 -7.50 23.66 25.11
#